data_AF-A0A3D0C6I6-F1
#
_entry.id   AF-A0A3D0C6I6-F1
#
_cell.length_a   1.000
_cell.length_b   1.000
_cell.length_c   1.000
_cell.angle_alpha   90.00
_cell.angle_beta   90.00
_cell.angle_gamma   90.00
#
_symmetry.space_group_name_H-M   'P 1'
#
loop_
_entity.id
_entity.type
_entity.pdbx_description
1 polymer ?
#
loop_
_entity_poly.entity_id
_entity_poly.type
_entity_poly.pdbx_seq_one_letter_code
_entity_poly.pdbx_strand_id
1 'polypeptide(L)'
;MLRKSFISLFIALFFIAAFSAKASDIVNVYSYRQPFLVEPLFDKFTEQSGIKVNVVFAKKGMAERLAREGKYSPADILLTTDISRLIELRDKNLVQPVNSPVLSSAIPKQYQAQDNTWFALTTRVRNIYSAKRLGKIDLSYEDLADKKYKGRVCTRSGKHPYNVALVASMISEHGEAYTLDWLKKVKNNLARKPQGSDRGQVQAIHQKLCDISLGNSYYFGKMLKDEKQKVWADEVYINFPNQKNRGAHINISGVAMAKYAPNAKNAQALMEFLVSKPAQALYAQTNMEYPVREDVAVSELVASWGSYNADALALEEIAKNRTTALKLLDQAQFDL
;
A
#
# COMPACT_ATOMS: atom_id res chain seq x y z
N MET A 1 20.34 -76.79 45.91
CA MET A 1 19.17 -76.72 45.02
C MET A 1 18.40 -75.43 45.29
N LEU A 2 18.38 -74.57 44.26
CA LEU A 2 17.55 -73.39 43.98
C LEU A 2 16.73 -72.70 45.10
N ARG A 3 17.17 -71.48 45.46
CA ARG A 3 16.31 -70.37 45.92
C ARG A 3 15.56 -69.78 44.72
N LYS A 4 14.25 -69.62 44.79
CA LYS A 4 13.46 -68.75 43.91
C LYS A 4 12.57 -67.84 44.78
N SER A 5 13.04 -66.63 45.06
CA SER A 5 12.20 -65.55 45.56
C SER A 5 11.61 -64.80 44.37
N PHE A 6 10.28 -64.71 44.35
CA PHE A 6 9.49 -63.94 43.41
C PHE A 6 9.81 -62.45 43.53
N ILE A 7 10.28 -61.84 42.44
CA ILE A 7 10.31 -60.40 42.25
C ILE A 7 9.14 -60.07 41.31
N SER A 8 8.05 -59.54 41.87
CA SER A 8 6.93 -58.97 41.12
C SER A 8 7.41 -57.68 40.44
N LEU A 9 7.60 -57.75 39.12
CA LEU A 9 7.93 -56.60 38.28
C LEU A 9 6.64 -55.85 37.92
N PHE A 10 6.32 -54.81 38.67
CA PHE A 10 5.28 -53.83 38.31
C PHE A 10 5.81 -52.95 37.17
N ILE A 11 5.47 -53.26 35.92
CA ILE A 11 5.71 -52.37 34.78
C ILE A 11 4.59 -51.32 34.78
N ALA A 12 4.87 -50.15 35.35
CA ALA A 12 4.04 -48.97 35.18
C ALA A 12 4.25 -48.42 33.76
N LEU A 13 3.31 -48.71 32.85
CA LEU A 13 3.21 -48.05 31.56
C LEU A 13 2.89 -46.57 31.79
N PHE A 14 3.91 -45.72 31.79
CA PHE A 14 3.73 -44.28 31.65
C PHE A 14 3.28 -43.99 30.21
N PHE A 15 1.97 -43.91 30.00
CA PHE A 15 1.40 -43.29 28.81
C PHE A 15 1.78 -41.80 28.85
N ILE A 16 2.90 -41.45 28.22
CA ILE A 16 3.20 -40.07 27.86
C ILE A 16 2.16 -39.70 26.81
N ALA A 17 1.04 -39.13 27.25
CA ALA A 17 0.15 -38.40 26.37
C ALA A 17 0.99 -37.27 25.77
N ALA A 18 1.39 -37.44 24.52
CA ALA A 18 1.96 -36.36 23.72
C ALA A 18 0.89 -35.27 23.66
N PHE A 19 1.02 -34.27 24.54
CA PHE A 19 0.34 -32.99 24.38
C PHE A 19 0.91 -32.39 23.09
N SER A 20 0.33 -32.75 21.94
CA SER A 20 0.46 -31.94 20.76
C SER A 20 -0.11 -30.58 21.14
N ALA A 21 0.76 -29.64 21.48
CA ALA A 21 0.42 -28.23 21.56
C ALA A 21 -0.22 -27.89 20.21
N LYS A 22 -1.55 -27.85 20.17
CA LYS A 22 -2.27 -27.34 19.00
C LYS A 22 -1.72 -25.94 18.81
N ALA A 23 -1.05 -25.72 17.69
CA ALA A 23 -0.77 -24.37 17.23
C ALA A 23 -2.09 -23.60 17.35
N SER A 24 -2.05 -22.40 17.95
CA SER A 24 -3.30 -21.67 18.12
C SER A 24 -3.90 -21.44 16.73
N ASP A 25 -5.19 -21.73 16.53
CA ASP A 25 -5.85 -21.58 15.24
C ASP A 25 -6.22 -20.10 14.98
N ILE A 26 -5.32 -19.16 15.34
CA ILE A 26 -5.52 -17.73 15.19
C ILE A 26 -4.32 -17.03 14.56
N VAL A 27 -4.58 -15.89 13.92
CA VAL A 27 -3.58 -14.91 13.51
C VAL A 27 -4.10 -13.50 13.82
N ASN A 28 -3.27 -12.68 14.47
CA ASN A 28 -3.64 -11.35 14.90
C ASN A 28 -3.08 -10.28 13.95
N VAL A 29 -3.98 -9.56 13.27
CA VAL A 29 -3.64 -8.57 12.26
C VAL A 29 -3.86 -7.17 12.80
N TYR A 30 -2.83 -6.34 12.73
CA TYR A 30 -2.93 -4.90 12.93
C TYR A 30 -3.01 -4.24 11.55
N SER A 31 -4.19 -3.72 11.17
CA SER A 31 -4.43 -3.17 9.84
C SER A 31 -4.68 -1.65 9.80
N TYR A 32 -3.89 -0.95 8.98
CA TYR A 32 -4.17 0.41 8.53
C TYR A 32 -5.19 0.49 7.39
N ARG A 33 -5.58 -0.65 6.81
CA ARG A 33 -6.56 -0.71 5.72
C ARG A 33 -7.97 -0.56 6.28
N GLN A 34 -8.91 -0.15 5.43
CA GLN A 34 -10.32 -0.06 5.82
C GLN A 34 -10.92 -1.48 5.88
N PRO A 35 -11.84 -1.76 6.83
CA PRO A 35 -12.37 -3.12 7.05
C PRO A 35 -12.88 -3.80 5.77
N PHE A 36 -13.77 -3.12 5.03
CA PHE A 36 -14.35 -3.65 3.78
C PHE A 36 -13.34 -3.99 2.67
N LEU A 37 -12.09 -3.51 2.76
CA LEU A 37 -11.04 -3.82 1.78
C LEU A 37 -10.28 -5.12 2.09
N VAL A 38 -10.40 -5.64 3.32
CA VAL A 38 -9.58 -6.77 3.81
C VAL A 38 -10.38 -7.90 4.44
N GLU A 39 -11.54 -7.63 5.03
CA GLU A 39 -12.38 -8.67 5.65
C GLU A 39 -12.74 -9.81 4.68
N PRO A 40 -13.14 -9.56 3.42
CA PRO A 40 -13.40 -10.65 2.48
C PRO A 40 -12.19 -11.57 2.20
N LEU A 41 -10.96 -11.03 2.31
CA LEU A 41 -9.74 -11.82 2.17
C LEU A 41 -9.52 -12.68 3.40
N PHE A 42 -9.77 -12.14 4.58
CA PHE A 42 -9.63 -12.87 5.84
C PHE A 42 -10.67 -13.98 5.95
N ASP A 43 -11.91 -13.73 5.56
CA ASP A 43 -12.97 -14.74 5.53
C ASP A 43 -12.57 -15.90 4.62
N LYS A 44 -12.07 -15.60 3.42
CA LYS A 44 -11.61 -16.63 2.47
C LYS A 44 -10.40 -17.40 2.98
N PHE A 45 -9.47 -16.72 3.65
CA PHE A 45 -8.33 -17.37 4.30
C PHE A 45 -8.78 -18.31 5.41
N THR A 46 -9.68 -17.86 6.28
CA THR A 46 -10.21 -18.68 7.39
C THR A 46 -11.00 -19.88 6.86
N GLU A 47 -11.80 -19.71 5.81
CA GLU A 47 -12.52 -20.80 5.14
C GLU A 47 -11.57 -21.89 4.61
N GLN A 48 -10.43 -21.48 4.04
CA GLN A 48 -9.47 -22.43 3.43
C GLN A 48 -8.53 -23.08 4.43
N SER A 49 -8.11 -22.34 5.46
CA SER A 49 -7.05 -22.78 6.38
C SER A 49 -7.56 -23.27 7.74
N GLY A 50 -8.79 -22.90 8.12
CA GLY A 50 -9.29 -23.06 9.48
C GLY A 50 -8.69 -22.06 10.50
N ILE A 51 -7.74 -21.21 10.09
CA ILE A 51 -7.10 -20.23 10.96
C ILE A 51 -7.97 -18.98 11.04
N LYS A 52 -8.43 -18.63 12.24
CA LYS A 52 -9.24 -17.44 12.48
C LYS A 52 -8.37 -16.16 12.47
N VAL A 53 -8.80 -15.16 11.71
CA VAL A 53 -8.14 -13.84 11.71
C VAL A 53 -8.79 -12.93 12.75
N ASN A 54 -8.02 -12.49 13.74
CA ASN A 54 -8.43 -11.41 14.64
C ASN A 54 -7.81 -10.11 14.13
N VAL A 55 -8.61 -9.08 13.85
CA VAL A 55 -8.10 -7.83 13.28
C VAL A 55 -8.36 -6.64 14.21
N VAL A 56 -7.35 -5.78 14.34
CA VAL A 56 -7.44 -4.48 14.98
C VAL A 56 -7.14 -3.39 13.96
N PHE A 57 -8.10 -2.50 13.75
CA PHE A 57 -7.99 -1.40 12.80
C PHE A 57 -7.53 -0.10 13.48
N ALA A 58 -6.64 0.64 12.82
CA ALA A 58 -6.27 2.00 13.25
C ALA A 58 -5.87 2.88 12.07
N LYS A 59 -6.12 4.19 12.17
CA LYS A 59 -5.73 5.18 11.14
C LYS A 59 -4.28 5.67 11.30
N LYS A 60 -3.75 5.63 12.52
CA LYS A 60 -2.42 6.11 12.94
C LYS A 60 -2.01 5.39 14.22
N GLY A 61 -0.73 5.43 14.58
CA GLY A 61 -0.27 5.02 15.90
C GLY A 61 0.07 3.53 16.08
N MET A 62 0.04 2.69 15.02
CA MET A 62 0.34 1.27 15.21
C MET A 62 1.82 1.01 15.48
N ALA A 63 2.73 1.80 14.91
CA ALA A 63 4.16 1.64 15.18
C ALA A 63 4.44 1.94 16.66
N GLU A 64 3.87 3.02 17.21
CA GLU A 64 3.97 3.39 18.61
C GLU A 64 3.32 2.35 19.52
N ARG A 65 2.16 1.82 19.12
CA ARG A 65 1.49 0.74 19.84
C ARG A 65 2.35 -0.52 19.89
N LEU A 66 2.85 -0.98 18.75
CA LEU A 66 3.68 -2.18 18.65
C LEU A 66 4.98 -2.03 19.45
N ALA A 67 5.62 -0.86 19.39
CA ALA A 67 6.79 -0.55 20.20
C ALA A 67 6.50 -0.59 21.70
N ARG A 68 5.36 -0.04 22.14
CA ARG A 68 4.94 -0.03 23.56
C ARG A 68 4.58 -1.43 24.06
N GLU A 69 3.92 -2.24 23.23
CA GLU A 69 3.56 -3.62 23.56
C GLU A 69 4.80 -4.53 23.61
N GLY A 70 5.81 -4.26 22.79
CA GLY A 70 7.09 -4.95 22.79
C GLY A 70 6.95 -6.45 22.61
N LYS A 71 7.70 -7.24 23.40
CA LYS A 71 7.68 -8.72 23.35
C LYS A 71 6.36 -9.36 23.77
N TYR A 72 5.43 -8.59 24.32
CA TYR A 72 4.10 -9.05 24.73
C TYR A 72 3.01 -8.61 23.76
N SER A 73 3.36 -8.00 22.62
CA SER A 73 2.38 -7.66 21.60
C SER A 73 1.68 -8.91 21.10
N PRO A 74 0.34 -8.91 20.98
CA PRO A 74 -0.37 -10.01 20.35
C PRO A 74 -0.23 -9.97 18.82
N ALA A 75 0.28 -8.88 18.23
CA ALA A 75 0.30 -8.69 16.79
C ALA A 75 1.20 -9.73 16.09
N ASP A 76 0.66 -10.36 15.05
CA ASP A 76 1.37 -11.28 14.17
C ASP A 76 1.79 -10.58 12.87
N ILE A 77 0.86 -9.81 12.30
CA ILE A 77 1.03 -9.14 11.00
C ILE A 77 0.62 -7.68 11.10
N LEU A 78 1.31 -6.84 10.35
CA LEU A 78 0.93 -5.46 10.09
C LEU A 78 0.57 -5.27 8.61
N LEU A 79 -0.64 -4.79 8.34
CA LEU A 79 -1.07 -4.36 7.02
C LEU A 79 -1.01 -2.85 6.91
N THR A 80 -0.29 -2.34 5.91
CA THR A 80 -0.11 -0.92 5.68
C THR A 80 -0.71 -0.48 4.36
N THR A 81 -0.94 0.83 4.24
CA THR A 81 -1.42 1.46 3.02
C THR A 81 -0.36 2.33 2.37
N ASP A 82 0.90 2.31 2.81
CA ASP A 82 1.96 3.19 2.30
C ASP A 82 3.33 2.61 2.62
N ILE A 83 4.26 2.67 1.66
CA ILE A 83 5.63 2.19 1.85
C ILE A 83 6.28 2.84 3.07
N SER A 84 6.04 4.13 3.33
CA SER A 84 6.70 4.82 4.44
C SER A 84 6.36 4.25 5.80
N ARG A 85 5.19 3.61 5.94
CA ARG A 85 4.79 2.93 7.18
C ARG A 85 5.54 1.61 7.35
N LEU A 86 5.81 0.89 6.26
CA LEU A 86 6.62 -0.34 6.31
C LEU A 86 8.06 -0.01 6.70
N ILE A 87 8.60 1.05 6.10
CA ILE A 87 9.95 1.54 6.42
C ILE A 87 10.04 2.05 7.85
N GLU A 88 9.03 2.80 8.34
CA GLU A 88 8.97 3.19 9.75
C GLU A 88 9.03 1.98 10.69
N LEU A 89 8.26 0.92 10.39
CA LEU A 89 8.25 -0.30 11.20
C LEU A 89 9.61 -1.01 11.19
N ARG A 90 10.24 -1.11 10.01
CA ARG A 90 11.57 -1.70 9.84
C ARG A 90 12.65 -0.90 10.57
N ASP A 91 12.70 0.41 10.36
CA ASP A 91 13.73 1.28 10.92
C ASP A 91 13.61 1.36 12.46
N LYS A 92 12.39 1.23 13.01
CA LYS A 92 12.14 1.09 14.46
C LYS A 92 12.40 -0.33 14.99
N ASN A 93 12.86 -1.26 14.15
CA ASN A 93 13.14 -2.65 14.50
C ASN A 93 11.93 -3.36 15.14
N LEU A 94 10.74 -3.15 14.55
CA LEU A 94 9.45 -3.68 15.02
C LEU A 94 8.92 -4.85 14.18
N VAL A 95 9.58 -5.18 13.08
CA VAL A 95 9.23 -6.28 12.18
C VAL A 95 10.41 -7.25 12.04
N GLN A 96 10.14 -8.46 11.56
CA GLN A 96 11.15 -9.49 11.33
C GLN A 96 11.16 -9.95 9.86
N PRO A 97 12.30 -10.44 9.35
CA PRO A 97 12.39 -11.00 8.01
C PRO A 97 11.55 -12.27 7.88
N VAL A 98 10.93 -12.48 6.71
CA VAL A 98 10.16 -13.69 6.39
C VAL A 98 10.77 -14.38 5.18
N ASN A 99 11.32 -15.58 5.38
CA ASN A 99 11.88 -16.38 4.30
C ASN A 99 10.81 -17.30 3.71
N SER A 100 10.17 -16.87 2.62
CA SER A 100 9.14 -17.65 1.92
C SER A 100 9.38 -17.63 0.40
N PRO A 101 9.67 -18.79 -0.22
CA PRO A 101 9.74 -18.90 -1.68
C PRO A 101 8.43 -18.50 -2.37
N VAL A 102 7.28 -18.70 -1.71
CA VAL A 102 5.97 -18.31 -2.21
C VAL A 102 5.87 -16.79 -2.33
N LEU A 103 6.27 -16.05 -1.28
CA LEU A 103 6.31 -14.58 -1.31
C LEU A 103 7.30 -14.08 -2.37
N SER A 104 8.54 -14.57 -2.34
CA SER A 104 9.61 -14.07 -3.21
C SER A 104 9.36 -14.36 -4.70
N SER A 105 8.65 -15.43 -5.04
CA SER A 105 8.28 -15.76 -6.43
C SER A 105 7.02 -15.06 -6.91
N ALA A 106 6.07 -14.77 -6.02
CA ALA A 106 4.82 -14.10 -6.38
C ALA A 106 4.98 -12.58 -6.58
N ILE A 107 6.01 -11.97 -5.97
CA ILE A 107 6.17 -10.52 -5.89
C ILE A 107 7.40 -10.10 -6.70
N PRO A 108 7.28 -9.18 -7.67
CA PRO A 108 8.43 -8.61 -8.35
C PRO A 108 9.44 -8.01 -7.37
N LYS A 109 10.74 -8.14 -7.66
CA LYS A 109 11.83 -7.73 -6.74
C LYS A 109 11.73 -6.28 -6.28
N GLN A 110 11.24 -5.37 -7.14
CA GLN A 110 11.06 -3.96 -6.82
C GLN A 110 9.95 -3.68 -5.78
N TYR A 111 9.09 -4.66 -5.49
CA TYR A 111 7.94 -4.54 -4.59
C TYR A 111 8.07 -5.39 -3.31
N GLN A 112 9.30 -5.76 -2.95
CA GLN A 112 9.62 -6.43 -1.69
C GLN A 112 10.92 -5.87 -1.11
N ALA A 113 11.08 -6.00 0.20
CA ALA A 113 12.29 -5.58 0.90
C ALA A 113 13.47 -6.48 0.52
N GLN A 114 14.67 -5.90 0.36
CA GLN A 114 15.89 -6.70 0.15
C GLN A 114 16.22 -7.59 1.34
N ASP A 115 15.81 -7.18 2.55
CA ASP A 115 16.01 -7.89 3.80
C ASP A 115 14.81 -8.76 4.21
N ASN A 116 13.83 -8.95 3.32
CA ASN A 116 12.60 -9.72 3.56
C ASN A 116 11.72 -9.21 4.71
N THR A 117 11.88 -7.98 5.19
CA THR A 117 11.08 -7.44 6.31
C THR A 117 9.67 -6.99 5.92
N TRP A 118 9.43 -6.71 4.64
CA TRP A 118 8.12 -6.32 4.13
C TRP A 118 7.90 -6.76 2.68
N PHE A 119 6.63 -6.90 2.32
CA PHE A 119 6.18 -7.37 1.01
C PHE A 119 4.98 -6.54 0.54
N ALA A 120 4.97 -6.09 -0.72
CA ALA A 120 3.79 -5.43 -1.27
C ALA A 120 2.68 -6.45 -1.56
N LEU A 121 1.43 -6.01 -1.42
CA LEU A 121 0.23 -6.79 -1.74
C LEU A 121 -0.50 -6.23 -2.96
N THR A 122 -0.52 -4.90 -3.10
CA THR A 122 -1.12 -4.22 -4.26
C THR A 122 -0.34 -2.95 -4.56
N THR A 123 -0.40 -2.50 -5.80
CA THR A 123 0.13 -1.21 -6.22
C THR A 123 -0.99 -0.25 -6.59
N ARG A 124 -0.67 1.04 -6.56
CA ARG A 124 -1.55 2.13 -6.97
C ARG A 124 -0.73 3.19 -7.69
N VAL A 125 -1.29 3.73 -8.76
CA VAL A 125 -0.69 4.84 -9.51
C VAL A 125 -1.26 6.16 -9.02
N ARG A 126 -0.39 7.16 -8.83
CA ARG A 126 -0.81 8.54 -8.56
C ARG A 126 -0.96 9.31 -9.86
N ASN A 127 -2.10 9.17 -10.52
CA ASN A 127 -2.35 9.71 -11.85
C ASN A 127 -2.50 11.23 -11.89
N ILE A 128 -2.45 11.74 -13.11
CA ILE A 128 -2.94 13.07 -13.46
C ILE A 128 -4.30 12.93 -14.17
N TYR A 129 -5.34 13.56 -13.64
CA TYR A 129 -6.60 13.75 -14.33
C TYR A 129 -6.54 15.03 -15.16
N SER A 130 -6.91 14.95 -16.44
CA SER A 130 -7.04 16.12 -17.32
C SER A 130 -8.48 16.26 -17.79
N ALA A 131 -8.95 17.50 -17.91
CA ALA A 131 -10.29 17.77 -18.43
C ALA A 131 -10.40 17.32 -19.89
N LYS A 132 -11.49 16.65 -20.27
CA LYS A 132 -11.71 16.21 -21.66
C LYS A 132 -11.71 17.37 -22.67
N ARG A 133 -12.10 18.57 -22.23
CA ARG A 133 -12.03 19.81 -23.02
C ARG A 133 -10.62 20.23 -23.44
N LEU A 134 -9.57 19.63 -22.88
CA LEU A 134 -8.19 19.79 -23.35
C LEU A 134 -7.82 18.85 -24.51
N GLY A 135 -8.69 17.89 -24.84
CA GLY A 135 -8.32 16.74 -25.66
C GLY A 135 -7.47 15.74 -24.87
N LYS A 136 -7.06 14.67 -25.56
CA LYS A 136 -6.13 13.68 -25.01
C LYS A 136 -4.73 14.29 -25.02
N ILE A 137 -4.06 14.30 -23.86
CA ILE A 137 -2.74 14.88 -23.68
C ILE A 137 -1.86 13.91 -22.90
N ASP A 138 -0.63 13.72 -23.36
CA ASP A 138 0.38 13.02 -22.58
C ASP A 138 0.98 13.99 -21.56
N LEU A 139 1.10 13.56 -20.30
CA LEU A 139 1.58 14.41 -19.22
C LEU A 139 2.67 13.71 -18.42
N SER A 140 3.60 14.51 -17.93
CA SER A 140 4.58 14.16 -16.90
C SER A 140 4.29 14.96 -15.63
N TYR A 141 4.74 14.49 -14.47
CA TYR A 141 4.59 15.27 -13.22
C TYR A 141 5.30 16.63 -13.33
N GLU A 142 6.44 16.66 -14.03
CA GLU A 142 7.23 17.85 -14.35
C GLU A 142 6.41 18.91 -15.09
N ASP A 143 5.50 18.48 -15.98
CA ASP A 143 4.66 19.39 -16.79
C ASP A 143 3.73 20.25 -15.93
N LEU A 144 3.40 19.82 -14.71
CA LEU A 144 2.56 20.60 -13.79
C LEU A 144 3.20 21.95 -13.42
N ALA A 145 4.51 22.11 -13.60
CA ALA A 145 5.26 23.34 -13.39
C ALA A 145 5.31 24.27 -14.63
N ASP A 146 4.79 23.84 -15.78
CA ASP A 146 4.78 24.63 -17.02
C ASP A 146 3.84 25.84 -16.89
N LYS A 147 4.30 27.03 -17.30
CA LYS A 147 3.53 28.29 -17.26
C LYS A 147 2.21 28.21 -18.02
N LYS A 148 2.07 27.33 -19.03
CA LYS A 148 0.81 27.14 -19.77
C LYS A 148 -0.35 26.61 -18.89
N TYR A 149 -0.02 26.07 -17.71
CA TYR A 149 -1.00 25.60 -16.72
C TYR A 149 -1.22 26.59 -15.56
N LYS A 150 -0.76 27.83 -15.68
CA LYS A 150 -0.97 28.86 -14.65
C LYS A 150 -2.46 29.05 -14.36
N GLY A 151 -2.87 28.84 -13.10
CA GLY A 151 -4.26 28.93 -12.66
C GLY A 151 -5.14 27.78 -13.14
N ARG A 152 -4.56 26.65 -13.57
CA ARG A 152 -5.28 25.52 -14.19
C ARG A 152 -5.05 24.19 -13.47
N VAL A 153 -4.24 24.16 -12.42
CA VAL A 153 -3.96 22.96 -11.63
C VAL A 153 -4.76 22.96 -10.33
N CYS A 154 -5.40 21.84 -10.01
CA CYS A 154 -5.98 21.57 -8.69
C CYS A 154 -5.25 20.43 -8.00
N THR A 155 -5.10 20.54 -6.70
CA THR A 155 -4.61 19.43 -5.88
C THR A 155 -5.15 19.56 -4.47
N ARG A 156 -5.11 18.46 -3.73
CA ARG A 156 -5.28 18.49 -2.28
C ARG A 156 -3.99 18.95 -1.60
N SER A 157 -4.04 19.14 -0.28
CA SER A 157 -2.85 19.45 0.54
C SER A 157 -1.62 18.63 0.09
N GLY A 158 -0.51 19.33 -0.14
CA GLY A 158 0.78 18.73 -0.46
C GLY A 158 1.28 17.84 0.66
N LYS A 159 0.91 18.14 1.92
CA LYS A 159 1.23 17.33 3.11
C LYS A 159 0.44 16.03 3.21
N HIS A 160 -0.54 15.81 2.32
CA HIS A 160 -1.23 14.52 2.29
C HIS A 160 -0.23 13.40 1.91
N PRO A 161 -0.24 12.22 2.58
CA PRO A 161 0.75 11.16 2.36
C PRO A 161 1.00 10.78 0.90
N TYR A 162 -0.04 10.80 0.05
CA TYR A 162 0.10 10.53 -1.39
C TYR A 162 0.92 11.59 -2.13
N ASN A 163 0.73 12.87 -1.81
CA ASN A 163 1.53 13.94 -2.41
C ASN A 163 2.95 13.94 -1.84
N VAL A 164 3.11 13.67 -0.54
CA VAL A 164 4.43 13.52 0.08
C VAL A 164 5.23 12.40 -0.60
N ALA A 165 4.62 11.26 -0.89
CA ALA A 165 5.28 10.14 -1.58
C ALA A 165 5.70 10.51 -3.02
N LEU A 166 4.83 11.22 -3.76
CA LEU A 166 5.17 11.72 -5.11
C LEU A 166 6.31 12.74 -5.05
N VAL A 167 6.28 13.68 -4.10
CA VAL A 167 7.37 14.65 -3.92
C VAL A 167 8.66 13.93 -3.54
N ALA A 168 8.59 12.91 -2.70
CA ALA A 168 9.75 12.11 -2.34
C ALA A 168 10.34 11.38 -3.55
N SER A 169 9.52 10.88 -4.48
CA SER A 169 10.03 10.31 -5.74
C SER A 169 10.63 11.38 -6.66
N MET A 170 10.08 12.61 -6.67
CA MET A 170 10.69 13.73 -7.40
C MET A 170 12.08 14.08 -6.83
N ILE A 171 12.28 13.98 -5.51
CA ILE A 171 13.60 14.16 -4.89
C ILE A 171 14.55 13.04 -5.29
N SER A 172 14.09 11.78 -5.26
CA SER A 172 14.92 10.64 -5.67
C SER A 172 15.38 10.77 -7.12
N GLU A 173 14.52 11.27 -8.01
CA GLU A 173 14.81 11.41 -9.43
C GLU A 173 15.65 12.66 -9.75
N HIS A 174 15.26 13.82 -9.21
CA HIS A 174 15.79 15.12 -9.66
C HIS A 174 16.59 15.87 -8.60
N GLY A 175 16.64 15.36 -7.36
CA GLY A 175 17.25 16.03 -6.22
C GLY A 175 16.38 17.13 -5.59
N GLU A 176 16.83 17.61 -4.44
CA GLU A 176 16.08 18.55 -3.60
C GLU A 176 15.90 19.93 -4.25
N ALA A 177 16.97 20.48 -4.83
CA ALA A 177 16.96 21.82 -5.43
C ALA A 177 15.96 21.93 -6.58
N TYR A 178 15.96 20.94 -7.48
CA TYR A 178 14.98 20.87 -8.56
C TYR A 178 13.56 20.71 -8.01
N THR A 179 13.37 19.81 -7.06
CA THR A 179 12.04 19.54 -6.51
C THR A 179 11.44 20.76 -5.81
N LEU A 180 12.25 21.54 -5.08
CA LEU A 180 11.80 22.78 -4.46
C LEU A 180 11.35 23.82 -5.49
N ASP A 181 12.11 23.98 -6.57
CA ASP A 181 11.73 24.88 -7.67
C ASP A 181 10.45 24.40 -8.38
N TRP A 182 10.35 23.10 -8.67
CA TRP A 182 9.14 22.48 -9.22
C TRP A 182 7.92 22.73 -8.31
N LEU A 183 8.04 22.51 -7.00
CA LEU A 183 6.96 22.77 -6.05
C LEU A 183 6.49 24.23 -6.06
N LYS A 184 7.41 25.20 -6.13
CA LYS A 184 7.08 26.63 -6.21
C LYS A 184 6.35 26.95 -7.52
N LYS A 185 6.79 26.38 -8.64
CA LYS A 185 6.15 26.55 -9.94
C LYS A 185 4.75 25.91 -9.99
N VAL A 186 4.61 24.68 -9.47
CA VAL A 186 3.30 24.02 -9.34
C VAL A 186 2.38 24.84 -8.45
N LYS A 187 2.86 25.35 -7.30
CA LYS A 187 2.09 26.25 -6.43
C LYS A 187 1.57 27.47 -7.22
N ASN A 188 2.43 28.12 -7.98
CA ASN A 188 2.06 29.27 -8.82
C ASN A 188 1.06 28.92 -9.93
N ASN A 189 0.96 27.63 -10.29
CA ASN A 189 0.00 27.13 -11.26
C ASN A 189 -1.33 26.67 -10.67
N LEU A 190 -1.46 26.66 -9.34
CA LEU A 190 -2.70 26.26 -8.70
C LEU A 190 -3.82 27.27 -8.99
N ALA A 191 -4.99 26.76 -9.37
CA ALA A 191 -6.20 27.54 -9.57
C ALA A 191 -6.83 28.01 -8.24
N ARG A 192 -6.51 27.31 -7.15
CA ARG A 192 -7.03 27.55 -5.80
C ARG A 192 -6.08 26.97 -4.76
N LYS A 193 -6.19 27.45 -3.53
CA LYS A 193 -5.50 26.87 -2.37
C LYS A 193 -5.77 25.35 -2.27
N PRO A 194 -4.77 24.51 -2.00
CA PRO A 194 -4.97 23.07 -1.84
C PRO A 194 -6.04 22.74 -0.80
N GLN A 195 -7.03 21.93 -1.19
CA GLN A 195 -8.17 21.61 -0.32
C GLN A 195 -8.86 20.32 -0.76
N GLY A 196 -9.68 19.73 0.11
CA GLY A 196 -10.50 18.56 -0.22
C GLY A 196 -9.73 17.26 -0.46
N SER A 197 -10.37 16.33 -1.18
CA SER A 197 -9.86 14.99 -1.50
C SER A 197 -9.51 14.85 -2.99
N ASP A 198 -8.87 13.75 -3.40
CA ASP A 198 -8.60 13.45 -4.83
C ASP A 198 -9.88 13.54 -5.69
N ARG A 199 -11.00 12.98 -5.21
CA ARG A 199 -12.32 13.07 -5.88
C ARG A 199 -12.84 14.51 -5.99
N GLY A 200 -12.60 15.31 -4.95
CA GLY A 200 -12.95 16.73 -4.95
C GLY A 200 -12.13 17.57 -5.94
N GLN A 201 -10.99 17.05 -6.43
CA GLN A 201 -10.24 17.70 -7.51
C GLN A 201 -10.85 17.39 -8.87
N VAL A 202 -11.30 16.15 -9.08
CA VAL A 202 -12.03 15.77 -10.31
C VAL A 202 -13.37 16.49 -10.38
N GLN A 203 -14.08 16.64 -9.26
CA GLN A 203 -15.25 17.51 -9.17
C GLN A 203 -14.93 18.96 -9.58
N ALA A 204 -13.79 19.50 -9.15
CA ALA A 204 -13.39 20.86 -9.53
C ALA A 204 -13.08 21.01 -11.02
N ILE A 205 -12.55 19.96 -11.66
CA ILE A 205 -12.40 19.92 -13.12
C ILE A 205 -13.75 19.96 -13.81
N HIS A 206 -14.71 19.16 -13.34
CA HIS A 206 -16.09 19.15 -13.83
C HIS A 206 -16.76 20.54 -13.66
N GLN A 207 -16.52 21.21 -12.52
CA GLN A 207 -16.98 22.58 -12.24
C GLN A 207 -16.19 23.68 -12.97
N LYS A 208 -15.25 23.32 -13.85
CA LYS A 208 -14.41 24.24 -14.63
C LYS A 208 -13.54 25.18 -13.79
N LEU A 209 -13.22 24.81 -12.55
CA LEU A 209 -12.34 25.60 -11.68
C LEU A 209 -10.85 25.40 -12.02
N CYS A 210 -10.51 24.30 -12.66
CA CYS A 210 -9.16 23.92 -13.09
C CYS A 210 -9.28 22.88 -14.21
N ASP A 211 -8.20 22.63 -14.93
CA ASP A 211 -8.19 21.67 -16.03
C ASP A 211 -7.40 20.40 -15.72
N ILE A 212 -6.51 20.44 -14.73
CA ILE A 212 -5.64 19.31 -14.40
C ILE A 212 -5.62 19.08 -12.89
N SER A 213 -5.56 17.82 -12.45
CA SER A 213 -5.37 17.50 -11.04
C SER A 213 -4.62 16.20 -10.79
N LEU A 214 -4.03 16.08 -9.59
CA LEU A 214 -3.43 14.83 -9.11
C LEU A 214 -4.46 13.97 -8.39
N GLY A 215 -4.46 12.66 -8.65
CA GLY A 215 -5.18 11.72 -7.80
C GLY A 215 -4.98 10.24 -8.13
N ASN A 216 -5.27 9.37 -7.16
CA ASN A 216 -5.03 7.93 -7.33
C ASN A 216 -6.08 7.27 -8.25
N SER A 217 -5.66 6.23 -8.99
CA SER A 217 -6.48 5.48 -9.96
C SER A 217 -7.81 4.95 -9.41
N TYR A 218 -7.80 4.30 -8.24
CA TYR A 218 -9.00 3.66 -7.69
C TYR A 218 -10.15 4.64 -7.38
N TYR A 219 -9.84 5.94 -7.19
CA TYR A 219 -10.89 6.95 -7.03
C TYR A 219 -11.66 7.17 -8.33
N PHE A 220 -11.02 7.04 -9.49
CA PHE A 220 -11.70 7.11 -10.78
C PHE A 220 -12.74 6.01 -10.91
N GLY A 221 -12.34 4.76 -10.65
CA GLY A 221 -13.25 3.62 -10.66
C GLY A 221 -14.39 3.76 -9.65
N LYS A 222 -14.11 4.26 -8.43
CA LYS A 222 -15.16 4.55 -7.43
C LYS A 222 -16.14 5.62 -7.91
N MET A 223 -15.66 6.69 -8.55
CA MET A 223 -16.54 7.73 -9.09
C MET A 223 -17.38 7.19 -10.26
N LEU A 224 -16.84 6.33 -11.12
CA LEU A 224 -17.60 5.72 -12.22
C LEU A 224 -18.73 4.80 -11.72
N LYS A 225 -18.59 4.21 -10.53
CA LYS A 225 -19.61 3.35 -9.88
C LYS A 225 -20.60 4.12 -9.00
N ASP A 226 -20.39 5.42 -8.76
CA ASP A 226 -21.25 6.25 -7.92
C ASP A 226 -22.04 7.21 -8.80
N GLU A 227 -23.37 7.05 -8.85
CA GLU A 227 -24.26 7.83 -9.73
C GLU A 227 -24.08 9.36 -9.60
N LYS A 228 -23.78 9.85 -8.39
CA LYS A 228 -23.61 11.29 -8.14
C LYS A 228 -22.23 11.80 -8.57
N GLN A 229 -21.23 10.92 -8.62
CA GLN A 229 -19.85 11.27 -8.93
C GLN A 229 -19.45 10.88 -10.36
N LYS A 230 -20.24 10.03 -11.02
CA LYS A 230 -20.01 9.58 -12.38
C LYS A 230 -19.92 10.76 -13.35
N VAL A 231 -20.78 11.77 -13.17
CA VAL A 231 -20.74 13.01 -13.98
C VAL A 231 -19.40 13.76 -13.85
N TRP A 232 -18.66 13.58 -12.75
CA TRP A 232 -17.32 14.16 -12.60
C TRP A 232 -16.27 13.35 -13.35
N ALA A 233 -16.33 12.02 -13.23
CA ALA A 233 -15.41 11.11 -13.91
C ALA A 233 -15.58 11.14 -15.43
N ASP A 234 -16.80 11.31 -15.92
CA ASP A 234 -17.10 11.37 -17.35
C ASP A 234 -16.52 12.63 -18.03
N GLU A 235 -16.11 13.66 -17.27
CA GLU A 235 -15.51 14.90 -17.77
C GLU A 235 -13.97 14.90 -17.78
N VAL A 236 -13.32 13.82 -17.36
CA VAL A 236 -11.85 13.73 -17.31
C VAL A 236 -11.29 12.53 -18.07
N TYR A 237 -10.06 12.67 -18.54
CA TYR A 237 -9.17 11.55 -18.85
C TYR A 237 -8.33 11.24 -17.61
N ILE A 238 -8.12 9.94 -17.36
CA ILE A 238 -7.08 9.46 -16.45
C ILE A 238 -5.79 9.30 -17.26
N ASN A 239 -4.71 9.95 -16.84
CA ASN A 239 -3.42 9.89 -17.53
C ASN A 239 -2.39 9.25 -16.60
N PHE A 240 -1.72 8.20 -17.10
CA PHE A 240 -0.54 7.65 -16.47
C PHE A 240 0.64 8.57 -16.79
N PRO A 241 1.28 9.22 -15.81
CA PRO A 241 2.30 10.20 -16.13
C PRO A 241 3.60 9.54 -16.59
N ASN A 242 4.47 10.31 -17.25
CA ASN A 242 5.89 9.94 -17.44
C ASN A 242 6.13 8.69 -18.31
N GLN A 243 5.20 8.34 -19.19
CA GLN A 243 5.27 7.13 -20.03
C GLN A 243 6.35 7.18 -21.11
N LYS A 244 6.90 8.37 -21.39
CA LYS A 244 8.02 8.58 -22.32
C LYS A 244 9.39 8.64 -21.61
N ASN A 245 9.44 8.48 -20.29
CA ASN A 245 10.68 8.49 -19.51
C ASN A 245 10.67 7.42 -18.39
N ARG A 246 10.69 7.81 -17.11
CA ARG A 246 10.86 6.89 -15.97
C ARG A 246 9.62 6.05 -15.64
N GLY A 247 8.44 6.40 -16.16
CA GLY A 247 7.17 5.75 -15.80
C GLY A 247 6.42 6.45 -14.65
N ALA A 248 5.20 5.97 -14.39
CA ALA A 248 4.30 6.61 -13.43
C ALA A 248 4.67 6.24 -11.98
N HIS A 249 4.75 7.24 -11.10
CA HIS A 249 4.89 7.02 -9.66
C HIS A 249 3.82 6.07 -9.12
N ILE A 250 4.29 5.00 -8.49
CA ILE A 250 3.45 4.05 -7.79
C ILE A 250 3.72 4.07 -6.28
N ASN A 251 2.72 3.62 -5.53
CA ASN A 251 2.86 3.34 -4.11
C ASN A 251 2.11 2.04 -3.81
N ILE A 252 2.25 1.48 -2.62
CA ILE A 252 1.81 0.11 -2.31
C ILE A 252 0.90 0.05 -1.09
N SER A 253 0.04 -0.96 -1.06
CA SER A 253 -0.33 -1.58 0.22
C SER A 253 0.61 -2.75 0.44
N GLY A 254 0.98 -3.01 1.70
CA GLY A 254 1.93 -4.07 1.98
C GLY A 254 1.76 -4.67 3.35
N VAL A 255 2.54 -5.71 3.58
CA VAL A 255 2.47 -6.57 4.76
C VAL A 255 3.86 -6.74 5.36
N ALA A 256 3.93 -6.77 6.68
CA ALA A 256 5.13 -7.12 7.42
C ALA A 256 4.77 -8.01 8.62
N MET A 257 5.65 -8.94 8.97
CA MET A 257 5.47 -9.76 10.17
C MET A 257 6.02 -9.01 11.38
N ALA A 258 5.24 -8.93 12.45
CA ALA A 258 5.67 -8.30 13.70
C ALA A 258 6.88 -9.02 14.29
N LYS A 259 7.83 -8.29 14.89
CA LYS A 259 9.08 -8.86 15.42
C LYS A 259 8.88 -9.96 16.46
N TYR A 260 7.83 -9.85 17.25
CA TYR A 260 7.50 -10.80 18.32
C TYR A 260 6.21 -11.56 18.04
N ALA A 261 5.89 -11.80 16.75
CA ALA A 261 4.68 -12.50 16.31
C ALA A 261 4.50 -13.85 17.05
N PRO A 262 3.49 -13.98 17.95
CA PRO A 262 3.28 -15.21 18.72
C PRO A 262 2.85 -16.41 17.85
N ASN A 263 2.26 -16.16 16.68
CA ASN A 263 1.76 -17.16 15.74
C ASN A 263 2.48 -17.03 14.38
N ALA A 264 3.81 -16.91 14.37
CA ALA A 264 4.61 -16.65 13.16
C ALA A 264 4.33 -17.60 11.98
N LYS A 265 4.03 -18.88 12.23
CA LYS A 265 3.65 -19.83 11.17
C LYS A 265 2.32 -19.46 10.49
N ASN A 266 1.30 -19.14 11.29
CA ASN A 266 0.00 -18.69 10.78
C ASN A 266 0.11 -17.31 10.11
N ALA A 267 0.99 -16.46 10.65
CA ALA A 267 1.31 -15.17 10.07
C ALA A 267 1.88 -15.33 8.65
N GLN A 268 2.88 -16.19 8.48
CA GLN A 268 3.43 -16.50 7.17
C GLN A 268 2.36 -17.10 6.24
N ALA A 269 1.53 -18.03 6.73
CA ALA A 269 0.46 -18.63 5.92
C ALA A 269 -0.54 -17.57 5.40
N LEU A 270 -0.93 -16.60 6.23
CA LEU A 270 -1.77 -15.49 5.80
C LEU A 270 -1.03 -14.57 4.81
N MET A 271 0.25 -14.26 5.02
CA MET A 271 1.05 -13.48 4.06
C MET A 271 1.10 -14.15 2.68
N GLU A 272 1.36 -15.46 2.64
CA GLU A 272 1.39 -16.27 1.42
C GLU A 272 0.01 -16.34 0.74
N PHE A 273 -1.06 -16.48 1.53
CA PHE A 273 -2.43 -16.42 1.02
C PHE A 273 -2.73 -15.06 0.38
N LEU A 274 -2.34 -13.94 0.99
CA LEU A 274 -2.62 -12.60 0.48
C LEU A 274 -1.95 -12.33 -0.88
N VAL A 275 -0.93 -13.10 -1.24
CA VAL A 275 -0.30 -13.09 -2.58
C VAL A 275 -0.63 -14.33 -3.40
N SER A 276 -1.65 -15.08 -3.03
CA SER A 276 -2.18 -16.15 -3.88
C SER A 276 -2.99 -15.55 -5.05
N LYS A 277 -3.14 -16.32 -6.15
CA LYS A 277 -4.00 -15.89 -7.28
C LYS A 277 -5.43 -15.53 -6.84
N PRO A 278 -6.12 -16.33 -6.01
CA PRO A 278 -7.48 -15.98 -5.55
C PRO A 278 -7.52 -14.66 -4.76
N ALA A 279 -6.58 -14.43 -3.83
CA ALA A 279 -6.54 -13.19 -3.06
C ALA A 279 -6.22 -11.97 -3.94
N GLN A 280 -5.27 -12.10 -4.86
CA GLN A 280 -4.90 -11.04 -5.80
C GLN A 280 -6.04 -10.71 -6.78
N ALA A 281 -6.81 -11.71 -7.21
CA ALA A 281 -8.02 -11.48 -8.01
C ALA A 281 -9.08 -10.71 -7.21
N LEU A 282 -9.24 -11.03 -5.91
CA LEU A 282 -10.18 -10.31 -5.04
C LEU A 282 -9.75 -8.84 -4.83
N TYR A 283 -8.45 -8.58 -4.67
CA TYR A 283 -7.90 -7.22 -4.66
C TYR A 283 -8.23 -6.46 -5.96
N ALA A 284 -8.01 -7.07 -7.11
CA ALA A 284 -8.25 -6.47 -8.41
C ALA A 284 -9.74 -6.12 -8.64
N GLN A 285 -10.64 -7.04 -8.31
CA GLN A 285 -12.07 -6.90 -8.57
C GLN A 285 -12.77 -5.96 -7.59
N THR A 286 -12.43 -6.07 -6.30
CA THR A 286 -13.16 -5.36 -5.24
C THR A 286 -12.59 -3.96 -5.00
N ASN A 287 -11.25 -3.85 -5.01
CA ASN A 287 -10.58 -2.63 -4.55
C ASN A 287 -10.18 -1.70 -5.70
N MET A 288 -10.27 -2.15 -6.96
CA MET A 288 -9.79 -1.42 -8.15
C MET A 288 -8.32 -1.01 -8.00
N GLU A 289 -7.55 -1.85 -7.32
CA GLU A 289 -6.10 -1.75 -7.17
C GLU A 289 -5.42 -2.69 -8.16
N TYR A 290 -4.13 -2.44 -8.42
CA TYR A 290 -3.35 -3.32 -9.27
C TYR A 290 -2.77 -4.46 -8.41
N PRO A 291 -3.04 -5.73 -8.75
CA PRO A 291 -2.42 -6.85 -8.06
C PRO A 291 -0.90 -6.74 -8.24
N VAL A 292 -0.14 -7.16 -7.22
CA VAL A 292 1.31 -7.20 -7.31
C VAL A 292 1.79 -8.36 -8.17
N ARG A 293 0.96 -9.40 -8.32
CA ARG A 293 1.20 -10.54 -9.19
C ARG A 293 0.94 -10.19 -10.64
N GLU A 294 1.97 -10.40 -11.46
CA GLU A 294 1.92 -10.15 -12.91
C GLU A 294 1.01 -11.15 -13.65
N ASP A 295 0.79 -12.34 -13.08
CA ASP A 295 -0.07 -13.39 -13.65
C ASP A 295 -1.55 -13.28 -13.23
N VAL A 296 -1.96 -12.16 -12.64
CA VAL A 296 -3.35 -11.87 -12.25
C VAL A 296 -3.82 -10.61 -12.97
N ALA A 297 -4.90 -10.74 -13.73
CA ALA A 297 -5.50 -9.62 -14.43
C ALA A 297 -6.15 -8.62 -13.47
N VAL A 298 -6.07 -7.34 -13.81
CA VAL A 298 -6.89 -6.29 -13.18
C VAL A 298 -8.37 -6.45 -13.55
N SER A 299 -9.28 -5.77 -12.84
CA SER A 299 -10.69 -5.70 -13.25
C SER A 299 -10.84 -5.09 -14.64
N GLU A 300 -11.90 -5.47 -15.38
CA GLU A 300 -12.19 -4.92 -16.72
C GLU A 300 -12.24 -3.39 -16.72
N LEU A 301 -12.82 -2.79 -15.68
CA LEU A 301 -12.86 -1.34 -15.51
C LEU A 301 -11.46 -0.73 -15.43
N VAL A 302 -10.56 -1.32 -14.65
CA VAL A 302 -9.17 -0.84 -14.52
C VAL A 302 -8.40 -1.08 -15.82
N ALA A 303 -8.61 -2.23 -16.48
CA ALA A 303 -8.02 -2.54 -17.78
C ALA A 303 -8.43 -1.52 -18.86
N SER A 304 -9.67 -1.01 -18.81
CA SER A 304 -10.18 -0.02 -19.76
C SER A 304 -9.44 1.32 -19.73
N TRP A 305 -8.64 1.59 -18.69
CA TRP A 305 -7.83 2.80 -18.59
C TRP A 305 -6.52 2.72 -19.39
N GLY A 306 -6.16 1.53 -19.87
CA GLY A 306 -4.93 1.25 -20.61
C GLY A 306 -3.80 0.70 -19.74
N SER A 307 -2.71 0.33 -20.40
CA SER A 307 -1.46 -0.12 -19.78
C SER A 307 -0.55 1.06 -19.43
N TYR A 308 0.34 0.87 -18.46
CA TYR A 308 1.35 1.85 -18.10
C TYR A 308 2.66 1.20 -17.67
N ASN A 309 3.75 1.92 -17.87
CA ASN A 309 5.05 1.66 -17.26
C ASN A 309 5.08 2.31 -15.88
N ALA A 310 5.37 1.52 -14.86
CA ALA A 310 5.60 2.00 -13.49
C ALA A 310 7.00 2.60 -13.36
N ASP A 311 7.14 3.57 -12.46
CA ASP A 311 8.44 4.09 -12.04
C ASP A 311 9.32 2.95 -11.49
N ALA A 312 10.54 2.82 -12.02
CA ALA A 312 11.49 1.78 -11.67
C ALA A 312 12.27 2.06 -10.36
N LEU A 313 12.12 3.27 -9.79
CA LEU A 313 12.75 3.62 -8.53
C LEU A 313 12.35 2.65 -7.42
N ALA A 314 13.34 2.20 -6.64
CA ALA A 314 13.10 1.38 -5.46
C ALA A 314 12.22 2.14 -4.46
N LEU A 315 11.15 1.50 -4.01
CA LEU A 315 10.19 2.11 -3.08
C LEU A 315 10.85 2.56 -1.76
N GLU A 316 11.93 1.88 -1.34
CA GLU A 316 12.70 2.27 -0.16
C GLU A 316 13.46 3.59 -0.36
N GLU A 317 13.99 3.85 -1.55
CA GLU A 317 14.63 5.13 -1.88
C GLU A 317 13.64 6.29 -1.83
N ILE A 318 12.41 6.06 -2.33
CA ILE A 318 11.32 7.03 -2.20
C ILE A 318 11.00 7.28 -0.72
N ALA A 319 10.91 6.22 0.09
CA ALA A 319 10.57 6.35 1.50
C ALA A 319 11.62 7.12 2.31
N LYS A 320 12.92 6.96 2.02
CA LYS A 320 14.03 7.72 2.65
C LYS A 320 13.84 9.23 2.51
N ASN A 321 13.32 9.67 1.35
CA ASN A 321 13.11 11.09 1.05
C ASN A 321 11.82 11.68 1.64
N ARG A 322 11.02 10.91 2.39
CA ARG A 322 9.75 11.40 2.96
C ARG A 322 9.90 12.61 3.85
N THR A 323 10.87 12.60 4.77
CA THR A 323 11.08 13.71 5.71
C THR A 323 11.54 14.96 4.97
N THR A 324 12.41 14.80 3.98
CA THR A 324 12.85 15.90 3.11
C THR A 324 11.70 16.45 2.27
N ALA A 325 10.84 15.59 1.71
CA ALA A 325 9.65 15.99 0.96
C ALA A 325 8.72 16.89 1.78
N LEU A 326 8.48 16.55 3.07
CA LEU A 326 7.72 17.40 3.98
C LEU A 326 8.39 18.76 4.21
N LYS A 327 9.71 18.79 4.41
CA LYS A 327 10.47 20.04 4.55
C LYS A 327 10.36 20.91 3.31
N LEU A 328 10.50 20.34 2.10
CA LEU A 328 10.41 21.10 0.85
C LEU A 328 8.98 21.63 0.61
N LEU A 329 7.95 20.85 0.95
CA LEU A 329 6.56 21.30 0.90
C LEU A 329 6.31 22.50 1.82
N ASP A 330 6.91 22.49 3.02
CA ASP A 330 6.86 23.60 3.98
C ASP A 330 7.63 24.83 3.46
N GLN A 331 8.85 24.64 2.95
CA GLN A 331 9.67 25.72 2.37
C GLN A 331 9.01 26.36 1.14
N ALA A 332 8.35 25.56 0.30
CA ALA A 332 7.56 26.06 -0.82
C ALA A 332 6.25 26.73 -0.37
N GLN A 333 5.89 26.62 0.92
CA GLN A 333 4.62 27.05 1.48
C GLN A 333 3.46 26.52 0.62
N PHE A 334 3.53 25.25 0.19
CA PHE A 334 2.71 24.72 -0.90
C PHE A 334 1.20 24.84 -0.64
N ASP A 335 0.82 24.70 0.63
CA ASP A 335 -0.57 24.75 1.07
C ASP A 335 -1.04 26.17 1.43
N LEU A 336 -0.21 27.21 1.32
CA LEU A 336 -0.56 28.60 1.69
C LEU A 336 -1.10 29.42 0.53
#